data_AF-A0A2P2LIG2-F1
#
_entry.id   AF-A0A2P2LIG2-F1
#
_cell.length_a   1.000
_cell.length_b   1.000
_cell.length_c   1.000
_cell.angle_alpha   90.00
_cell.angle_beta   90.00
_cell.angle_gamma   90.00
#
_symmetry.space_group_name_H-M   'P 1'
#
loop_
_entity.id
_entity.type
_entity.pdbx_description
1 polymer ?
#
loop_
_entity_poly.entity_id
_entity_poly.type
_entity_poly.pdbx_seq_one_letter_code
_entity_poly.pdbx_strand_id
1 'polypeptide(L)'
;MSKVVNGDEAHNLGLVDAMGTTENLVDTACCWALDMYHCRKPWVASLYRTDKIEPLSDARLILKLARERAKVQSPNLRHPLVCIDVIEEGVSSSPRVGLWKESEALLELRQSDVCKSLVHFFFAQHNTTKIPGITDLGLFPRKVNTVAVVGGGLMGSGIATALILSKYVVILKEVNEKFLSAGIDRIKANLQNHVEKRNMTQKQSKETLLLLTGVLDYESFGNVDVVIEAASTDMSIKQKIFAELEKNCPSHCIFASSTSTINLKLIGERTKCANRIVGAHFFSPSDVKPLLEIVRTEKTCPQVVVDLINIGKKLKKTPILVGNCTERWIMSALRHQSQVESSTMKIFQIDPVSQCRLWSCNKTSKQVKLL
;
A
#
# COMPACT_ATOMS: atom_id res chain seq x y z
N MET A 1 -8.29 -7.58 4.30
CA MET A 1 -7.41 -8.52 3.57
C MET A 1 -7.06 -9.66 4.50
N SER A 2 -7.11 -10.89 4.02
CA SER A 2 -6.70 -12.07 4.78
C SER A 2 -5.21 -11.98 5.10
N LYS A 3 -4.83 -12.32 6.34
CA LYS A 3 -3.43 -12.30 6.76
C LYS A 3 -2.72 -13.54 6.23
N VAL A 4 -1.48 -13.35 5.80
CA VAL A 4 -0.57 -14.45 5.46
C VAL A 4 0.23 -14.82 6.70
N VAL A 5 0.45 -16.11 6.91
CA VAL A 5 1.23 -16.68 8.00
C VAL A 5 2.59 -17.11 7.43
N ASN A 6 3.69 -16.81 8.10
CA ASN A 6 5.03 -17.21 7.65
C ASN A 6 5.34 -18.68 8.00
N GLY A 7 6.46 -19.24 7.51
CA GLY A 7 6.79 -20.65 7.74
C GLY A 7 6.95 -21.02 9.21
N ASP A 8 7.61 -20.17 10.01
CA ASP A 8 7.83 -20.43 11.43
C ASP A 8 6.51 -20.45 12.22
N GLU A 9 5.64 -19.47 11.96
CA GLU A 9 4.31 -19.38 12.58
C GLU A 9 3.42 -20.54 12.12
N ALA A 10 3.47 -20.92 10.84
CA ALA A 10 2.74 -22.06 10.31
C ALA A 10 3.19 -23.39 10.93
N HIS A 11 4.49 -23.55 11.19
CA HIS A 11 5.03 -24.71 11.89
C HIS A 11 4.56 -24.75 13.35
N ASN A 12 4.62 -23.62 14.06
CA ASN A 12 4.14 -23.51 15.45
C ASN A 12 2.64 -23.77 15.58
N LEU A 13 1.83 -23.38 14.58
CA LEU A 13 0.39 -23.68 14.53
C LEU A 13 0.10 -25.14 14.11
N GLY A 14 1.12 -25.87 13.66
CA GLY A 14 1.01 -27.22 13.12
C GLY A 14 0.20 -27.28 11.82
N LEU A 15 0.33 -26.24 10.98
CA LEU A 15 -0.09 -26.23 9.57
C LEU A 15 1.02 -26.81 8.67
N VAL A 16 2.27 -26.75 9.12
CA VAL A 16 3.46 -27.29 8.44
C VAL A 16 4.17 -28.24 9.39
N ASP A 17 4.39 -29.49 8.97
CA ASP A 17 4.98 -30.52 9.84
C ASP A 17 6.50 -30.42 9.96
N ALA A 18 7.19 -29.86 8.95
CA ALA A 18 8.64 -29.67 8.96
C ALA A 18 9.08 -28.49 8.09
N MET A 19 10.22 -27.91 8.48
CA MET A 19 10.87 -26.81 7.79
C MET A 19 12.11 -27.30 7.05
N GLY A 20 12.36 -26.76 5.86
CA GLY A 20 13.55 -27.04 5.06
C GLY A 20 14.08 -25.78 4.38
N THR A 21 15.35 -25.80 3.98
CA THR A 21 15.90 -24.75 3.10
C THR A 21 15.36 -24.91 1.68
N THR A 22 15.40 -23.86 0.88
CA THR A 22 14.95 -23.91 -0.53
C THR A 22 15.68 -24.97 -1.36
N GLU A 23 16.92 -25.29 -1.00
CA GLU A 23 17.75 -26.27 -1.69
C GLU A 23 17.35 -27.71 -1.32
N ASN A 24 17.00 -27.96 -0.05
CA ASN A 24 16.75 -29.32 0.46
C ASN A 24 15.25 -29.62 0.67
N LEU A 25 14.36 -28.73 0.23
CA LEU A 25 12.92 -28.86 0.48
C LEU A 25 12.34 -30.15 -0.11
N VAL A 26 12.74 -30.47 -1.34
CA VAL A 26 12.30 -31.67 -2.05
C VAL A 26 12.85 -32.92 -1.36
N ASP A 27 14.14 -32.94 -1.03
CA ASP A 27 14.77 -34.07 -0.33
C ASP A 27 14.13 -34.31 1.03
N THR A 28 13.84 -33.24 1.79
CA THR A 28 13.13 -33.31 3.08
C THR A 28 11.75 -33.92 2.90
N ALA A 29 11.00 -33.51 1.87
CA ALA A 29 9.68 -34.06 1.57
C ALA A 29 9.75 -35.53 1.13
N CYS A 30 10.74 -35.92 0.32
CA CYS A 30 10.96 -37.30 -0.09
C CYS A 30 11.30 -38.20 1.09
N CYS A 31 12.21 -37.76 1.98
CA CYS A 31 12.52 -38.46 3.22
C CYS A 31 11.28 -38.61 4.11
N TRP A 32 10.45 -37.57 4.22
CA TRP A 32 9.21 -37.62 5.00
C TRP A 32 8.20 -38.64 4.42
N ALA A 33 8.07 -38.69 3.10
CA ALA A 33 7.22 -39.67 2.42
C ALA A 33 7.73 -41.10 2.63
N LEU A 34 9.04 -41.32 2.57
CA LEU A 34 9.66 -42.62 2.87
C LEU A 34 9.46 -43.00 4.35
N ASP A 35 9.55 -42.05 5.27
CA ASP A 35 9.26 -42.28 6.69
C ASP A 35 7.81 -42.68 6.91
N MET A 36 6.85 -42.07 6.19
CA MET A 36 5.45 -42.49 6.22
C MET A 36 5.26 -43.91 5.67
N TYR A 37 5.92 -44.22 4.56
CA TYR A 37 5.88 -45.55 3.94
C TYR A 37 6.45 -46.64 4.86
N HIS A 38 7.57 -46.35 5.54
CA HIS A 38 8.18 -47.25 6.52
C HIS A 38 7.52 -47.21 7.90
N CYS A 39 6.36 -46.56 8.04
CA CYS A 39 5.63 -46.40 9.30
C CYS A 39 6.42 -45.74 10.44
N ARG A 40 7.48 -44.98 10.12
CA ARG A 40 8.23 -44.14 11.07
C ARG A 40 7.47 -42.85 11.41
N LYS A 41 6.55 -42.44 10.53
CA LYS A 41 5.66 -41.29 10.73
C LYS A 41 4.21 -41.65 10.41
N PRO A 42 3.23 -41.05 11.09
CA PRO A 42 1.82 -41.34 10.85
C PRO A 42 1.35 -40.75 9.52
N TRP A 43 0.53 -41.51 8.78
CA TRP A 43 -0.24 -40.98 7.67
C TRP A 43 -1.61 -40.51 8.18
N VAL A 44 -1.76 -39.20 8.32
CA VAL A 44 -2.98 -38.58 8.86
C VAL A 44 -3.80 -37.95 7.74
N ALA A 45 -5.08 -38.33 7.64
CA ALA A 45 -6.02 -37.69 6.72
C ALA A 45 -6.59 -36.41 7.37
N SER A 46 -6.10 -35.24 6.93
CA SER A 46 -6.46 -33.94 7.52
C SER A 46 -7.97 -33.66 7.59
N LEU A 47 -8.75 -34.16 6.63
CA LEU A 47 -10.20 -33.98 6.59
C LEU A 47 -10.92 -34.56 7.82
N TYR A 48 -10.36 -35.61 8.42
CA TYR A 48 -10.95 -36.33 9.55
C TYR A 48 -10.25 -36.04 10.89
N ARG A 49 -9.35 -35.06 10.92
CA ARG A 49 -8.66 -34.67 12.14
C ARG A 49 -9.60 -33.92 13.08
N THR A 50 -9.70 -34.42 14.32
CA THR A 50 -10.48 -33.80 15.40
C THR A 50 -9.62 -33.40 16.59
N ASP A 51 -8.31 -33.66 16.56
CA ASP A 51 -7.36 -33.42 17.65
C ASP A 51 -7.23 -31.95 18.05
N LYS A 52 -7.61 -31.03 17.15
CA LYS A 52 -7.58 -29.57 17.36
C LYS A 52 -8.97 -28.93 17.41
N ILE A 53 -10.03 -29.74 17.49
CA ILE A 53 -11.41 -29.24 17.54
C ILE A 53 -11.88 -29.29 18.99
N GLU A 54 -12.27 -28.13 19.51
CA GLU A 54 -12.86 -28.02 20.85
C GLU A 54 -14.21 -28.76 20.94
N PRO A 55 -14.68 -29.11 22.14
CA PRO A 55 -16.02 -29.67 22.34
C PRO A 55 -17.10 -28.83 21.65
N LEU A 56 -18.17 -29.46 21.17
CA LEU A 56 -19.20 -28.80 20.35
C LEU A 56 -19.82 -27.56 21.04
N SER A 57 -19.95 -27.56 22.37
CA SER A 57 -20.43 -26.40 23.13
C SER A 57 -19.51 -25.18 22.96
N ASP A 58 -18.21 -25.40 23.07
CA ASP A 58 -17.18 -24.37 23.05
C ASP A 58 -16.92 -23.91 21.62
N ALA A 59 -16.89 -24.84 20.67
CA ALA A 59 -16.82 -24.53 19.24
C ALA A 59 -17.97 -23.61 18.79
N ARG A 60 -19.22 -23.89 19.21
CA ARG A 60 -20.38 -23.03 18.91
C ARG A 60 -20.23 -21.63 19.53
N LEU A 61 -19.72 -21.53 20.75
CA LEU A 61 -19.46 -20.24 21.38
C LEU A 61 -18.40 -19.44 20.61
N ILE A 62 -17.30 -20.08 20.22
CA ILE A 62 -16.23 -19.47 19.40
C ILE A 62 -16.78 -18.96 18.07
N LEU A 63 -17.58 -19.78 17.36
CA LEU A 63 -18.18 -19.43 16.09
C LEU A 63 -19.19 -18.28 16.23
N LYS A 64 -19.99 -18.27 17.30
CA LYS A 64 -20.89 -17.14 17.61
C LYS A 64 -20.11 -15.83 17.81
N LEU A 65 -19.05 -15.85 18.62
CA LEU A 65 -18.19 -14.68 18.83
C LEU A 65 -17.50 -14.24 17.54
N ALA A 66 -17.10 -15.17 16.67
CA ALA A 66 -16.53 -14.87 15.36
C ALA A 66 -17.56 -14.17 14.45
N ARG A 67 -18.83 -14.59 14.45
CA ARG A 67 -19.91 -13.93 13.70
C ARG A 67 -20.14 -12.51 14.17
N GLU A 68 -20.18 -12.28 15.48
CA GLU A 68 -20.35 -10.94 16.06
C GLU A 68 -19.20 -10.02 15.64
N ARG A 69 -17.96 -10.49 15.73
CA ARG A 69 -16.78 -9.75 15.25
C ARG A 69 -16.83 -9.46 13.74
N ALA A 70 -17.24 -10.44 12.94
CA ALA A 70 -17.34 -10.27 11.48
C ALA A 70 -18.40 -9.22 11.09
N LYS A 71 -19.56 -9.20 11.78
CA LYS A 71 -20.60 -8.19 11.57
C LYS A 71 -20.12 -6.77 11.89
N VAL A 72 -19.34 -6.62 12.96
CA VAL A 72 -18.77 -5.31 13.35
C VAL A 72 -17.68 -4.87 12.37
N GLN A 73 -16.79 -5.79 11.97
CA GLN A 73 -15.66 -5.45 11.12
C GLN A 73 -16.07 -5.14 9.67
N SER A 74 -17.09 -5.82 9.15
CA SER A 74 -17.53 -5.71 7.77
C SER A 74 -19.04 -5.88 7.64
N PRO A 75 -19.83 -4.87 8.04
CA PRO A 75 -21.31 -4.97 8.04
C PRO A 75 -21.89 -5.18 6.64
N ASN A 76 -21.19 -4.69 5.60
CA ASN A 76 -21.64 -4.74 4.21
C ASN A 76 -21.23 -6.02 3.47
N LEU A 77 -20.48 -6.92 4.12
CA LEU A 77 -19.96 -8.13 3.49
C LEU A 77 -20.66 -9.37 4.07
N ARG A 78 -21.32 -10.13 3.20
CA ARG A 78 -21.99 -11.38 3.58
C ARG A 78 -21.04 -12.58 3.61
N HIS A 79 -20.04 -12.63 2.72
CA HIS A 79 -19.14 -13.77 2.58
C HIS A 79 -18.39 -14.19 3.87
N PRO A 80 -17.98 -13.30 4.81
CA PRO A 80 -17.35 -13.75 6.05
C PRO A 80 -18.29 -14.56 6.95
N LEU A 81 -19.59 -14.22 6.96
CA LEU A 81 -20.60 -14.95 7.73
C LEU A 81 -20.86 -16.32 7.11
N VAL A 82 -20.97 -16.36 5.77
CA VAL A 82 -21.15 -17.62 5.02
C VAL A 82 -19.97 -18.57 5.26
N CYS A 83 -18.73 -18.06 5.29
CA CYS A 83 -17.55 -18.86 5.66
C CYS A 83 -17.70 -19.49 7.05
N ILE A 84 -18.19 -18.73 8.04
CA ILE A 84 -18.41 -19.25 9.40
C ILE A 84 -19.51 -20.32 9.42
N ASP A 85 -20.57 -20.14 8.63
CA ASP A 85 -21.67 -21.10 8.54
C ASP A 85 -21.24 -22.43 7.87
N VAL A 86 -20.31 -22.37 6.92
CA VAL A 86 -19.66 -23.56 6.33
C VAL A 86 -18.80 -24.29 7.37
N ILE A 87 -18.01 -23.55 8.15
CA ILE A 87 -17.17 -24.12 9.21
C ILE A 87 -18.04 -24.79 10.28
N GLU A 88 -19.11 -24.13 10.72
CA GLU A 88 -20.03 -24.67 11.74
C GLU A 88 -20.67 -25.98 11.29
N GLU A 89 -21.02 -26.11 10.00
CA GLU A 89 -21.58 -27.34 9.44
C GLU A 89 -20.56 -28.49 9.45
N GLY A 90 -19.32 -28.20 9.05
CA GLY A 90 -18.25 -29.21 9.05
C GLY A 90 -17.97 -29.74 10.45
N VAL A 91 -18.02 -28.85 11.46
CA VAL A 91 -17.81 -29.21 12.87
C VAL A 91 -19.02 -29.91 13.50
N SER A 92 -20.24 -29.46 13.20
CA SER A 92 -21.46 -29.97 13.84
C SER A 92 -21.97 -31.27 13.22
N SER A 93 -21.83 -31.43 11.91
CA SER A 93 -22.39 -32.53 11.14
C SER A 93 -21.29 -33.52 10.78
N SER A 94 -20.65 -33.36 9.63
CA SER A 94 -19.49 -34.17 9.24
C SER A 94 -18.61 -33.40 8.25
N PRO A 95 -17.33 -33.76 8.11
CA PRO A 95 -16.42 -33.07 7.19
C PRO A 95 -16.91 -33.07 5.73
N ARG A 96 -17.53 -34.15 5.28
CA ARG A 96 -18.05 -34.25 3.90
C ARG A 96 -19.25 -33.34 3.67
N VAL A 97 -20.14 -33.20 4.67
CA VAL A 97 -21.27 -32.27 4.60
C VAL A 97 -20.75 -30.82 4.60
N GLY A 98 -19.70 -30.53 5.38
CA GLY A 98 -19.01 -29.24 5.34
C GLY A 98 -18.47 -28.89 3.94
N LEU A 99 -17.81 -29.83 3.26
CA LEU A 99 -17.33 -29.65 1.88
C LEU A 99 -18.48 -29.44 0.89
N TRP A 100 -19.59 -30.16 1.05
CA TRP A 100 -20.77 -29.96 0.21
C TRP A 100 -21.34 -28.54 0.38
N LYS A 101 -21.51 -28.09 1.63
CA LYS A 101 -21.96 -26.73 1.95
C LYS A 101 -20.99 -25.67 1.45
N GLU A 102 -19.68 -25.92 1.51
CA GLU A 102 -18.65 -25.04 0.94
C GLU A 102 -18.86 -24.86 -0.57
N SER A 103 -19.11 -25.96 -1.29
CA SER A 103 -19.33 -25.94 -2.74
C SER A 103 -20.57 -25.13 -3.11
N GLU A 104 -21.69 -25.36 -2.43
CA GLU A 104 -22.94 -24.62 -2.64
C GLU A 104 -22.77 -23.13 -2.34
N ALA A 105 -22.17 -22.81 -1.18
CA ALA A 105 -21.90 -21.44 -0.76
C ALA A 105 -20.98 -20.70 -1.74
N LEU A 106 -19.96 -21.38 -2.27
CA LEU A 106 -19.05 -20.80 -3.26
C LEU A 106 -19.79 -20.44 -4.56
N LEU A 107 -20.68 -21.31 -5.03
CA LEU A 107 -21.47 -21.07 -6.23
C LEU A 107 -22.41 -19.87 -6.07
N GLU A 108 -23.06 -19.74 -4.90
CA GLU A 108 -23.90 -18.58 -4.57
C GLU A 108 -23.05 -17.30 -4.53
N LEU A 109 -21.97 -17.29 -3.74
CA LEU A 109 -21.14 -16.11 -3.53
C LEU A 109 -20.47 -15.63 -4.81
N ARG A 110 -20.04 -16.56 -5.68
CA ARG A 110 -19.43 -16.23 -6.98
C ARG A 110 -20.35 -15.42 -7.89
N GLN A 111 -21.67 -15.64 -7.79
CA GLN A 111 -22.65 -14.91 -8.60
C GLN A 111 -22.95 -13.51 -8.06
N SER A 112 -22.62 -13.24 -6.79
CA SER A 112 -22.89 -11.96 -6.16
C SER A 112 -22.11 -10.80 -6.79
N ASP A 113 -22.73 -9.63 -6.84
CA ASP A 113 -22.09 -8.41 -7.35
C ASP A 113 -20.95 -7.93 -6.45
N VAL A 114 -21.00 -8.25 -5.15
CA VAL A 114 -19.91 -8.00 -4.22
C VAL A 114 -18.66 -8.79 -4.62
N CYS A 115 -18.81 -10.09 -4.94
CA CYS A 115 -17.69 -10.91 -5.41
C CYS A 115 -17.11 -10.35 -6.71
N LYS A 116 -17.96 -10.08 -7.71
CA LYS A 116 -17.53 -9.48 -8.99
C LYS A 116 -16.78 -8.16 -8.79
N SER A 117 -17.27 -7.31 -7.88
CA SER A 117 -16.66 -6.01 -7.57
C SER A 117 -15.30 -6.15 -6.89
N LEU A 118 -15.15 -7.09 -5.95
CA LEU A 118 -13.88 -7.37 -5.28
C LEU A 118 -12.85 -7.98 -6.25
N VAL A 119 -13.28 -8.87 -7.14
CA VAL A 119 -12.45 -9.44 -8.20
C VAL A 119 -12.03 -8.35 -9.20
N HIS A 120 -12.95 -7.48 -9.61
CA HIS A 120 -12.64 -6.33 -10.44
C HIS A 120 -11.61 -5.42 -9.76
N PHE A 121 -11.79 -5.11 -8.47
CA PHE A 121 -10.82 -4.31 -7.70
C PHE A 121 -9.44 -4.96 -7.66
N PHE A 122 -9.37 -6.28 -7.45
CA PHE A 122 -8.11 -7.03 -7.49
C PHE A 122 -7.38 -6.85 -8.82
N PHE A 123 -8.06 -7.07 -9.95
CA PHE A 123 -7.46 -6.88 -11.28
C PHE A 123 -7.12 -5.41 -11.56
N ALA A 124 -7.97 -4.47 -11.16
CA ALA A 124 -7.72 -3.04 -11.30
C ALA A 124 -6.45 -2.62 -10.55
N GLN A 125 -6.26 -3.10 -9.32
CA GLN A 125 -5.07 -2.83 -8.51
C GLN A 125 -3.80 -3.41 -9.16
N HIS A 126 -3.86 -4.61 -9.74
CA HIS A 126 -2.71 -5.19 -10.46
C HIS A 126 -2.39 -4.45 -11.76
N ASN A 127 -3.42 -3.95 -12.46
CA ASN A 127 -3.27 -3.27 -13.74
C ASN A 127 -2.81 -1.81 -13.63
N THR A 128 -2.83 -1.18 -12.45
CA THR A 128 -2.36 0.22 -12.29
C THR A 128 -0.90 0.43 -12.71
N THR A 129 -0.12 -0.65 -12.74
CA THR A 129 1.30 -0.62 -13.09
C THR A 129 1.56 -0.95 -14.56
N LYS A 130 0.54 -1.34 -15.32
CA LYS A 130 0.61 -1.61 -16.76
C LYS A 130 0.11 -0.39 -17.51
N ILE A 131 1.03 0.46 -17.93
CA ILE A 131 0.75 1.74 -18.58
C ILE A 131 1.18 1.65 -20.05
N PRO A 132 0.23 1.72 -21.00
CA PRO A 132 0.53 1.78 -22.42
C PRO A 132 1.36 3.01 -22.79
N GLY A 133 2.32 2.84 -23.71
CA GLY A 133 3.27 3.88 -24.12
C GLY A 133 4.35 4.24 -23.09
N ILE A 134 4.51 3.44 -22.02
CA ILE A 134 5.55 3.62 -20.99
C ILE A 134 6.15 2.28 -20.59
N THR A 135 5.33 1.39 -20.02
CA THR A 135 5.82 0.12 -19.43
C THR A 135 5.96 -1.00 -20.46
N ASP A 136 5.35 -0.83 -21.63
CA ASP A 136 5.45 -1.64 -22.83
C ASP A 136 6.69 -1.31 -23.69
N LEU A 137 7.40 -0.23 -23.39
CA LEU A 137 8.63 0.18 -24.11
C LEU A 137 9.86 -0.71 -23.80
N GLY A 138 9.72 -1.76 -22.99
CA GLY A 138 10.84 -2.64 -22.60
C GLY A 138 11.85 -1.98 -21.64
N LEU A 139 11.45 -0.91 -20.94
CA LEU A 139 12.30 -0.22 -19.98
C LEU A 139 12.40 -0.99 -18.65
N PHE A 140 13.60 -1.05 -18.10
CA PHE A 140 13.86 -1.67 -16.80
C PHE A 140 14.04 -0.61 -15.71
N PRO A 141 13.48 -0.80 -14.50
CA PRO A 141 13.71 0.12 -13.40
C PRO A 141 15.18 0.23 -13.04
N ARG A 142 15.69 1.45 -12.93
CA ARG A 142 17.05 1.73 -12.44
C ARG A 142 17.16 1.32 -10.98
N LYS A 143 18.37 0.92 -10.59
CA LYS A 143 18.70 0.66 -9.19
C LYS A 143 18.77 2.00 -8.46
N VAL A 144 17.95 2.15 -7.43
CA VAL A 144 17.91 3.31 -6.55
C VAL A 144 18.40 2.86 -5.19
N ASN A 145 19.44 3.51 -4.67
CA ASN A 145 20.01 3.21 -3.35
C ASN A 145 19.78 4.37 -2.39
N THR A 146 20.02 5.60 -2.85
CA THR A 146 19.99 6.81 -2.02
C THR A 146 18.85 7.72 -2.44
N VAL A 147 17.98 8.07 -1.48
CA VAL A 147 16.84 8.96 -1.69
C VAL A 147 16.94 10.16 -0.77
N ALA A 148 16.91 11.38 -1.32
CA ALA A 148 16.83 12.58 -0.50
C ALA A 148 15.38 13.02 -0.31
N VAL A 149 15.04 13.51 0.88
CA VAL A 149 13.75 14.14 1.19
C VAL A 149 14.02 15.58 1.61
N VAL A 150 13.45 16.53 0.87
CA VAL A 150 13.62 17.97 1.16
C VAL A 150 12.39 18.45 1.93
N GLY A 151 12.57 18.77 3.21
CA GLY A 151 11.52 19.14 4.16
C GLY A 151 11.22 18.02 5.17
N GLY A 152 11.36 18.33 6.47
CA GLY A 152 11.14 17.44 7.62
C GLY A 152 9.79 17.64 8.32
N GLY A 153 8.85 18.31 7.65
CA GLY A 153 7.48 18.48 8.12
C GLY A 153 6.69 17.17 8.19
N LEU A 154 5.37 17.27 8.33
CA LEU A 154 4.49 16.09 8.47
C LEU A 154 4.60 15.13 7.27
N MET A 155 4.53 15.65 6.05
CA MET A 155 4.61 14.82 4.84
C MET A 155 6.01 14.23 4.65
N GLY A 156 7.04 15.07 4.74
CA GLY A 156 8.43 14.64 4.53
C GLY A 156 8.90 13.61 5.56
N SER A 157 8.59 13.79 6.85
CA SER A 157 8.91 12.79 7.88
C SER A 157 8.20 11.45 7.63
N GLY A 158 6.94 11.46 7.20
CA GLY A 158 6.23 10.23 6.81
C GLY A 158 6.82 9.55 5.56
N ILE A 159 7.24 10.32 4.56
CA ILE A 159 7.90 9.80 3.35
C ILE A 159 9.25 9.18 3.71
N ALA A 160 10.08 9.89 4.48
CA ALA A 160 11.35 9.39 4.97
C ALA A 160 11.18 8.10 5.78
N THR A 161 10.16 8.03 6.64
CA THR A 161 9.80 6.82 7.39
C THR A 161 9.50 5.65 6.45
N ALA A 162 8.65 5.85 5.42
CA ALA A 162 8.32 4.80 4.47
C ALA A 162 9.54 4.27 3.70
N LEU A 163 10.46 5.17 3.33
CA LEU A 163 11.70 4.85 2.62
C LEU A 163 12.65 4.01 3.47
N ILE A 164 12.96 4.43 4.71
CA ILE A 164 13.87 3.67 5.59
C ILE A 164 13.28 2.31 5.99
N LEU A 165 11.96 2.21 6.19
CA LEU A 165 11.28 0.93 6.43
C LEU A 165 11.47 -0.05 5.27
N SER A 166 11.62 0.48 4.06
CA SER A 166 11.87 -0.28 2.82
C SER A 166 13.36 -0.39 2.49
N LYS A 167 14.23 -0.08 3.46
CA LYS A 167 15.69 -0.23 3.39
C LYS A 167 16.40 0.67 2.37
N TYR A 168 15.84 1.84 2.09
CA TYR A 168 16.55 2.90 1.37
C TYR A 168 17.44 3.71 2.31
N VAL A 169 18.60 4.16 1.83
CA VAL A 169 19.39 5.19 2.49
C VAL A 169 18.73 6.54 2.23
N VAL A 170 18.42 7.27 3.29
CA VAL A 170 17.63 8.51 3.23
C VAL A 170 18.41 9.70 3.76
N ILE A 171 18.49 10.75 2.95
CA ILE A 171 19.04 12.05 3.37
C ILE A 171 17.88 13.01 3.60
N LEU A 172 17.68 13.46 4.84
CA LEU A 172 16.67 14.45 5.18
C LEU A 172 17.30 15.84 5.22
N LYS A 173 16.89 16.71 4.30
CA LYS A 173 17.37 18.09 4.21
C LYS A 173 16.36 19.06 4.78
N GLU A 174 16.82 19.93 5.68
CA GLU A 174 16.02 21.02 6.26
C GLU A 174 16.73 22.37 6.16
N VAL A 175 16.01 23.46 6.45
CA VAL A 175 16.56 24.83 6.36
C VAL A 175 17.37 25.24 7.60
N ASN A 176 17.09 24.64 8.76
CA ASN A 176 17.81 24.90 10.00
C ASN A 176 17.76 23.69 10.94
N GLU A 177 18.64 23.70 11.96
CA GLU A 177 18.75 22.59 12.92
C GLU A 177 17.47 22.32 13.70
N LYS A 178 16.69 23.37 14.03
CA LYS A 178 15.43 23.24 14.78
C LYS A 178 14.39 22.45 13.99
N PHE A 179 14.24 22.71 12.69
CA PHE A 179 13.32 21.96 11.84
C PHE A 179 13.85 20.57 11.53
N LEU A 180 15.18 20.43 11.38
CA LEU A 180 15.81 19.13 11.16
C LEU A 180 15.60 18.19 12.34
N SER A 181 15.89 18.64 13.57
CA SER A 181 15.68 17.85 14.78
C SER A 181 14.21 17.47 14.96
N ALA A 182 13.29 18.42 14.77
CA ALA A 182 11.86 18.15 14.81
C ALA A 182 11.41 17.13 13.75
N GLY A 183 12.00 17.15 12.55
CA GLY A 183 11.73 16.16 11.51
C GLY A 183 12.22 14.76 11.88
N ILE A 184 13.44 14.67 12.41
CA ILE A 184 14.03 13.41 12.90
C ILE A 184 13.20 12.84 14.06
N ASP A 185 12.75 13.68 14.99
CA ASP A 185 11.94 13.23 16.13
C ASP A 185 10.56 12.72 15.70
N ARG A 186 9.95 13.30 14.67
CA ARG A 186 8.73 12.75 14.05
C ARG A 186 8.99 11.37 13.44
N ILE A 187 10.13 11.19 12.76
CA ILE A 187 10.50 9.89 12.18
C ILE A 187 10.70 8.85 13.29
N LYS A 188 11.39 9.20 14.37
CA LYS A 188 11.55 8.32 15.55
C LYS A 188 10.19 7.95 16.15
N ALA A 189 9.28 8.92 16.31
CA ALA A 189 7.94 8.67 16.82
C ALA A 189 7.15 7.72 15.90
N ASN A 190 7.25 7.89 14.58
CA ASN A 190 6.63 6.97 13.64
C ASN A 190 7.19 5.55 13.76
N LEU A 191 8.50 5.38 13.88
CA LEU A 191 9.11 4.06 14.09
C LEU A 191 8.67 3.43 15.41
N GLN A 192 8.56 4.23 16.48
CA GLN A 192 8.06 3.76 17.77
C GLN A 192 6.60 3.26 17.66
N ASN A 193 5.75 3.96 16.91
CA ASN A 193 4.38 3.49 16.62
C ASN A 193 4.36 2.12 15.90
N HIS A 194 5.35 1.82 15.04
CA HIS A 194 5.47 0.50 14.41
C HIS A 194 5.90 -0.58 15.40
N VAL A 195 6.75 -0.24 16.39
CA VAL A 195 7.11 -1.15 17.49
C VAL A 195 5.91 -1.45 18.38
N GLU A 196 5.15 -0.42 18.77
CA GLU A 196 3.95 -0.56 19.60
C GLU A 196 2.87 -1.43 18.94
N LYS A 197 2.73 -1.30 17.61
CA LYS A 197 1.84 -2.15 16.80
C LYS A 197 2.38 -3.56 16.55
N ARG A 198 3.54 -3.91 17.11
CA ARG A 198 4.25 -5.19 16.91
C ARG A 198 4.58 -5.50 15.45
N ASN A 199 4.71 -4.46 14.62
CA ASN A 199 5.14 -4.62 13.22
C ASN A 199 6.66 -4.75 13.10
N MET A 200 7.41 -4.38 14.14
CA MET A 200 8.87 -4.52 14.22
C MET A 200 9.36 -4.56 15.67
N THR A 201 10.61 -4.98 15.87
CA THR A 201 11.27 -5.00 17.17
C THR A 201 12.02 -3.69 17.46
N GLN A 202 12.32 -3.41 18.74
CA GLN A 202 13.12 -2.24 19.11
C GLN A 202 14.51 -2.24 18.46
N LYS A 203 15.11 -3.42 18.28
CA LYS A 203 16.40 -3.60 17.59
C LYS A 203 16.28 -3.20 16.13
N GLN A 204 15.27 -3.70 15.42
CA GLN A 204 15.00 -3.35 14.03
C GLN A 204 14.71 -1.85 13.84
N SER A 205 14.02 -1.22 14.79
CA SER A 205 13.78 0.23 14.78
C SER A 205 15.09 1.02 14.82
N LYS A 206 16.00 0.70 15.76
CA LYS A 206 17.31 1.33 15.86
C LYS A 206 18.16 1.14 14.59
N GLU A 207 18.23 -0.08 14.07
CA GLU A 207 18.95 -0.38 12.82
C GLU A 207 18.38 0.37 11.62
N THR A 208 17.05 0.50 11.55
CA THR A 208 16.38 1.22 10.46
C THR A 208 16.64 2.73 10.52
N LEU A 209 16.77 3.30 11.72
CA LEU A 209 17.10 4.71 11.90
C LEU A 209 18.51 5.06 11.41
N LEU A 210 19.45 4.11 11.41
CA LEU A 210 20.81 4.33 10.88
C LEU A 210 20.84 4.63 9.38
N LEU A 211 19.78 4.28 8.65
CA LEU A 211 19.64 4.60 7.23
C LEU A 211 19.29 6.07 6.98
N LEU A 212 18.96 6.83 8.03
CA LEU A 212 18.59 8.25 7.95
C LEU A 212 19.79 9.13 8.30
N THR A 213 20.11 10.09 7.44
CA THR A 213 21.09 11.15 7.71
C THR A 213 20.43 12.51 7.56
N GLY A 214 20.57 13.37 8.55
CA GLY A 214 20.06 14.75 8.50
C GLY A 214 21.13 15.72 8.00
N VAL A 215 20.77 16.63 7.09
CA VAL A 215 21.68 17.65 6.54
C VAL A 215 20.99 19.00 6.41
N LEU A 216 21.79 20.07 6.34
CA LEU A 216 21.29 21.45 6.14
C LEU A 216 21.62 22.00 4.74
N ASP A 217 22.73 21.56 4.16
CA ASP A 217 23.21 21.90 2.83
C ASP A 217 22.89 20.81 1.78
N TYR A 218 23.43 20.99 0.57
CA TYR A 218 23.28 20.07 -0.56
C TYR A 218 24.57 19.30 -0.89
N GLU A 219 25.63 19.39 -0.09
CA GLU A 219 26.94 18.79 -0.44
C GLU A 219 26.85 17.26 -0.56
N SER A 220 25.98 16.64 0.24
CA SER A 220 25.73 15.20 0.21
C SER A 220 24.84 14.73 -0.97
N PHE A 221 24.42 15.63 -1.87
CA PHE A 221 23.47 15.30 -2.94
C PHE A 221 24.12 14.72 -4.21
N GLY A 222 25.46 14.71 -4.29
CA GLY A 222 26.20 14.25 -5.48
C GLY A 222 25.98 12.78 -5.86
N ASN A 223 25.53 11.93 -4.93
CA ASN A 223 25.25 10.51 -5.14
C ASN A 223 23.75 10.14 -4.95
N VAL A 224 22.85 11.14 -4.98
CA VAL A 224 21.42 10.90 -4.79
C VAL A 224 20.78 10.45 -6.11
N ASP A 225 20.01 9.37 -6.06
CA ASP A 225 19.31 8.82 -7.23
C ASP A 225 17.92 9.44 -7.42
N VAL A 226 17.24 9.76 -6.30
CA VAL A 226 15.90 10.34 -6.29
C VAL A 226 15.79 11.38 -5.18
N VAL A 227 15.26 12.56 -5.51
CA VAL A 227 14.88 13.58 -4.53
C VAL A 227 13.37 13.65 -4.47
N ILE A 228 12.79 13.66 -3.27
CA ILE A 228 11.37 13.90 -3.02
C ILE A 228 11.23 15.21 -2.23
N GLU A 229 10.75 16.24 -2.91
CA GLU A 229 10.47 17.55 -2.34
C GLU A 229 9.12 17.55 -1.61
N ALA A 230 9.15 17.87 -0.31
CA ALA A 230 8.00 17.91 0.59
C ALA A 230 8.03 19.17 1.48
N ALA A 231 8.52 20.29 0.94
CA ALA A 231 8.54 21.60 1.58
C ALA A 231 7.21 22.35 1.37
N SER A 232 7.18 23.63 1.78
CA SER A 232 5.99 24.48 1.74
C SER A 232 5.34 24.54 0.35
N THR A 233 4.04 24.83 0.32
CA THR A 233 3.24 25.00 -0.91
C THR A 233 3.46 26.37 -1.58
N ASP A 234 4.64 26.95 -1.44
CA ASP A 234 5.00 28.21 -2.08
C ASP A 234 5.74 27.92 -3.40
N MET A 235 5.24 28.47 -4.51
CA MET A 235 5.82 28.26 -5.84
C MET A 235 7.26 28.77 -5.93
N SER A 236 7.53 29.96 -5.39
CA SER A 236 8.84 30.60 -5.47
C SER A 236 9.90 29.80 -4.71
N ILE A 237 9.52 29.23 -3.56
CA ILE A 237 10.38 28.36 -2.76
C ILE A 237 10.64 27.06 -3.52
N LYS A 238 9.63 26.42 -4.09
CA LYS A 238 9.81 25.18 -4.87
C LYS A 238 10.70 25.39 -6.08
N GLN A 239 10.50 26.46 -6.86
CA GLN A 239 11.36 26.78 -7.99
C GLN A 239 12.82 26.97 -7.56
N LYS A 240 13.08 27.65 -6.44
CA LYS A 240 14.43 27.79 -5.87
C LYS A 240 15.02 26.44 -5.47
N ILE A 241 14.25 25.59 -4.80
CA ILE A 241 14.69 24.24 -4.42
C ILE A 241 15.08 23.45 -5.68
N PHE A 242 14.23 23.39 -6.70
CA PHE A 242 14.51 22.62 -7.92
C PHE A 242 15.72 23.16 -8.70
N ALA A 243 15.97 24.47 -8.68
CA ALA A 243 17.19 25.05 -9.26
C ALA A 243 18.46 24.62 -8.49
N GLU A 244 18.41 24.61 -7.15
CA GLU A 244 19.52 24.10 -6.34
C GLU A 244 19.74 22.59 -6.53
N LEU A 245 18.66 21.82 -6.65
CA LEU A 245 18.76 20.38 -6.95
C LEU A 245 19.42 20.13 -8.30
N GLU A 246 19.06 20.89 -9.34
CA GLU A 246 19.70 20.78 -10.65
C GLU A 246 21.21 21.03 -10.61
N LYS A 247 21.66 21.94 -9.75
CA LYS A 247 23.07 22.29 -9.59
C LYS A 247 23.87 21.23 -8.80
N ASN A 248 23.28 20.66 -7.77
CA ASN A 248 23.99 19.82 -6.79
C ASN A 248 23.77 18.30 -6.96
N CYS A 249 22.78 17.89 -7.76
CA CYS A 249 22.50 16.47 -8.02
C CYS A 249 23.11 16.00 -9.35
N PRO A 250 23.43 14.69 -9.46
CA PRO A 250 23.92 14.12 -10.70
C PRO A 250 22.85 14.15 -11.79
N SER A 251 23.28 14.05 -13.06
CA SER A 251 22.40 14.17 -14.23
C SER A 251 21.35 13.05 -14.33
N HIS A 252 21.56 11.91 -13.68
CA HIS A 252 20.59 10.81 -13.65
C HIS A 252 19.52 10.98 -12.57
N CYS A 253 19.72 11.87 -11.60
CA CYS A 253 18.86 12.04 -10.44
C CYS A 253 17.43 12.43 -10.84
N ILE A 254 16.42 11.78 -10.24
CA ILE A 254 15.00 12.09 -10.43
C ILE A 254 14.58 13.18 -9.44
N PHE A 255 13.84 14.19 -9.89
CA PHE A 255 13.28 15.23 -9.03
C PHE A 255 11.78 15.08 -8.91
N ALA A 256 11.33 14.50 -7.80
CA ALA A 256 9.93 14.32 -7.50
C ALA A 256 9.42 15.44 -6.56
N SER A 257 8.24 16.00 -6.81
CA SER A 257 7.55 16.86 -5.84
C SER A 257 6.33 16.16 -5.27
N SER A 258 6.16 16.22 -3.95
CA SER A 258 4.98 15.75 -3.23
C SER A 258 3.91 16.84 -3.08
N THR A 259 3.95 17.87 -3.92
CA THR A 259 2.89 18.89 -3.98
C THR A 259 1.53 18.27 -4.29
N SER A 260 0.44 18.90 -3.85
CA SER A 260 -0.95 18.46 -4.07
C SER A 260 -1.78 19.43 -4.92
N THR A 261 -1.30 20.67 -5.08
CA THR A 261 -2.04 21.79 -5.70
C THR A 261 -1.23 22.58 -6.72
N ILE A 262 0.07 22.34 -6.81
CA ILE A 262 0.96 23.11 -7.69
C ILE A 262 1.21 22.36 -8.99
N ASN A 263 1.05 23.08 -10.10
CA ASN A 263 1.36 22.58 -11.43
C ASN A 263 2.87 22.33 -11.58
N LEU A 264 3.25 21.08 -11.86
CA LEU A 264 4.66 20.65 -12.03
C LEU A 264 5.37 21.38 -13.17
N LYS A 265 4.65 21.86 -14.20
CA LYS A 265 5.24 22.64 -15.30
C LYS A 265 5.88 23.90 -14.76
N LEU A 266 5.17 24.63 -13.89
CA LEU A 266 5.63 25.88 -13.29
C LEU A 266 6.83 25.65 -12.36
N ILE A 267 6.89 24.51 -11.67
CA ILE A 267 8.06 24.16 -10.82
C ILE A 267 9.32 24.02 -11.69
N GLY A 268 9.20 23.40 -12.86
CA GLY A 268 10.32 23.13 -13.76
C GLY A 268 10.71 24.28 -14.69
N GLU A 269 9.96 25.39 -14.74
CA GLU A 269 10.18 26.48 -15.70
C GLU A 269 11.59 27.09 -15.66
N ARG A 270 12.21 27.12 -14.48
CA ARG A 270 13.55 27.69 -14.27
C ARG A 270 14.67 26.65 -14.33
N THR A 271 14.37 25.44 -14.79
CA THR A 271 15.32 24.32 -14.86
C THR A 271 15.49 23.82 -16.29
N LYS A 272 16.64 23.21 -16.60
CA LYS A 272 16.87 22.53 -17.88
C LYS A 272 16.50 21.04 -17.83
N CYS A 273 16.21 20.52 -16.64
CA CYS A 273 15.94 19.12 -16.36
C CYS A 273 14.44 18.75 -16.28
N ALA A 274 13.57 19.42 -17.04
CA ALA A 274 12.12 19.15 -16.99
C ALA A 274 11.75 17.67 -17.29
N ASN A 275 12.61 16.95 -18.01
CA ASN A 275 12.46 15.52 -18.26
C ASN A 275 12.64 14.62 -17.02
N ARG A 276 13.31 15.12 -15.99
CA ARG A 276 13.55 14.44 -14.70
C ARG A 276 12.54 14.83 -13.62
N ILE A 277 11.67 15.79 -13.90
CA ILE A 277 10.66 16.30 -12.98
C ILE A 277 9.38 15.46 -13.06
N VAL A 278 8.88 15.04 -11.90
CA VAL A 278 7.68 14.21 -11.76
C VAL A 278 6.97 14.54 -10.45
N GLY A 279 5.67 14.27 -10.35
CA GLY A 279 4.94 14.31 -9.09
C GLY A 279 5.02 12.95 -8.40
N ALA A 280 5.30 12.95 -7.10
CA ALA A 280 5.17 11.78 -6.23
C ALA A 280 4.28 12.16 -5.05
N HIS A 281 2.97 12.16 -5.28
CA HIS A 281 2.00 12.62 -4.29
C HIS A 281 1.64 11.48 -3.32
N PHE A 282 2.13 11.63 -2.09
CA PHE A 282 1.84 10.74 -0.96
C PHE A 282 0.62 11.25 -0.19
N PHE A 283 -0.13 10.33 0.43
CA PHE A 283 -1.28 10.66 1.26
C PHE A 283 -0.94 10.51 2.74
N SER A 284 -1.26 11.51 3.56
CA SER A 284 -1.03 11.45 5.00
C SER A 284 -1.99 10.45 5.70
N PRO A 285 -1.52 9.62 6.65
CA PRO A 285 -0.11 9.39 7.00
C PRO A 285 0.66 8.62 5.90
N SER A 286 1.79 9.17 5.46
CA SER A 286 2.51 8.71 4.25
C SER A 286 3.11 7.31 4.37
N ASP A 287 3.39 6.84 5.57
CA ASP A 287 3.91 5.49 5.85
C ASP A 287 2.81 4.42 5.89
N VAL A 288 1.56 4.82 6.14
CA VAL A 288 0.42 3.91 6.27
C VAL A 288 -0.44 3.86 5.02
N LYS A 289 -0.67 5.01 4.36
CA LYS A 289 -1.61 5.04 3.22
C LYS A 289 -1.03 4.29 2.02
N PRO A 290 -1.84 3.41 1.38
CA PRO A 290 -1.34 2.52 0.34
C PRO A 290 -1.20 3.20 -1.02
N LEU A 291 -1.86 4.34 -1.27
CA LEU A 291 -1.86 4.97 -2.59
C LEU A 291 -0.64 5.88 -2.78
N LEU A 292 -0.06 5.85 -3.98
CA LEU A 292 0.94 6.81 -4.46
C LEU A 292 0.51 7.33 -5.84
N GLU A 293 0.27 8.63 -5.95
CA GLU A 293 -0.01 9.27 -7.23
C GLU A 293 1.31 9.69 -7.88
N ILE A 294 1.68 9.01 -8.97
CA ILE A 294 2.81 9.40 -9.82
C ILE A 294 2.24 10.32 -10.88
N VAL A 295 2.69 11.58 -10.92
CA VAL A 295 2.15 12.55 -11.86
C VAL A 295 3.17 12.92 -12.92
N ARG A 296 2.85 12.64 -14.19
CA ARG A 296 3.71 13.01 -15.31
C ARG A 296 3.28 14.31 -15.99
N THR A 297 4.27 15.05 -16.46
CA THR A 297 4.10 16.13 -17.44
C THR A 297 4.33 15.60 -18.86
N GLU A 298 4.13 16.40 -19.91
CA GLU A 298 4.49 15.97 -21.28
C GLU A 298 5.99 15.77 -21.45
N LYS A 299 6.81 16.45 -20.64
CA LYS A 299 8.27 16.36 -20.72
C LYS A 299 8.85 15.22 -19.90
N THR A 300 8.12 14.71 -18.89
CA THR A 300 8.60 13.66 -17.98
C THR A 300 8.99 12.40 -18.76
N CYS A 301 10.23 11.96 -18.59
CA CYS A 301 10.77 10.80 -19.28
C CYS A 301 10.03 9.51 -18.84
N PRO A 302 9.68 8.59 -19.77
CA PRO A 302 9.09 7.29 -19.42
C PRO A 302 9.91 6.48 -18.41
N GLN A 303 11.25 6.54 -18.49
CA GLN A 303 12.15 5.87 -17.54
C GLN A 303 11.91 6.33 -16.09
N VAL A 304 11.70 7.63 -15.87
CA VAL A 304 11.44 8.21 -14.54
C VAL A 304 10.14 7.64 -13.95
N VAL A 305 9.12 7.46 -14.78
CA VAL A 305 7.85 6.87 -14.36
C VAL A 305 8.03 5.40 -13.97
N VAL A 306 8.77 4.62 -14.76
CA VAL A 306 9.09 3.21 -14.46
C VAL A 306 9.84 3.08 -13.13
N ASP A 307 10.82 3.95 -12.89
CA ASP A 307 11.58 3.95 -11.63
C ASP A 307 10.70 4.26 -10.42
N LEU A 308 9.83 5.27 -10.52
CA LEU A 308 8.90 5.61 -9.43
C LEU A 308 7.84 4.54 -9.19
N ILE A 309 7.38 3.83 -10.23
CA ILE A 309 6.50 2.66 -10.06
C ILE A 309 7.20 1.58 -9.24
N ASN A 310 8.47 1.30 -9.56
CA ASN A 310 9.27 0.32 -8.83
C ASN A 310 9.51 0.74 -7.37
N ILE A 311 9.81 2.02 -7.12
CA ILE A 311 9.92 2.57 -5.76
C ILE A 311 8.58 2.42 -5.03
N GLY A 312 7.47 2.81 -5.65
CA GLY A 312 6.12 2.64 -5.08
C GLY A 312 5.84 1.20 -4.66
N LYS A 313 6.15 0.22 -5.54
CA LYS A 313 6.02 -1.21 -5.23
C LYS A 313 6.89 -1.64 -4.05
N LYS A 314 8.16 -1.22 -4.01
CA LYS A 314 9.08 -1.52 -2.90
C LYS A 314 8.61 -0.93 -1.57
N LEU A 315 7.99 0.26 -1.61
CA LEU A 315 7.34 0.91 -0.47
C LEU A 315 6.01 0.23 -0.05
N LYS A 316 5.64 -0.89 -0.68
CA LYS A 316 4.33 -1.56 -0.51
C LYS A 316 3.15 -0.62 -0.79
N LYS A 317 3.33 0.31 -1.72
CA LYS A 317 2.29 1.22 -2.22
C LYS A 317 1.72 0.70 -3.54
N THR A 318 0.51 1.14 -3.84
CA THR A 318 -0.16 1.00 -5.12
C THR A 318 0.09 2.29 -5.90
N PRO A 319 1.07 2.32 -6.83
CA PRO A 319 1.28 3.48 -7.68
C PRO A 319 0.17 3.58 -8.71
N ILE A 320 -0.31 4.79 -8.96
CA ILE A 320 -1.19 5.14 -10.07
C ILE A 320 -0.53 6.26 -10.88
N LEU A 321 -0.49 6.12 -12.20
CA LEU A 321 -0.01 7.19 -13.07
C LEU A 321 -1.15 8.15 -13.40
N VAL A 322 -0.90 9.43 -13.20
CA VAL A 322 -1.83 10.52 -13.43
C VAL A 322 -1.20 11.55 -14.37
N GLY A 323 -2.01 12.13 -15.24
CA GLY A 323 -1.59 13.27 -16.06
C GLY A 323 -1.61 14.56 -15.26
N ASN A 324 -0.70 15.48 -15.55
CA ASN A 324 -0.71 16.79 -14.91
C ASN A 324 -1.94 17.61 -15.33
N CYS A 325 -2.89 17.80 -14.42
CA CYS A 325 -4.12 18.55 -14.62
C CYS A 325 -4.17 19.77 -13.67
N THR A 326 -4.85 20.84 -14.07
CA THR A 326 -4.89 22.10 -13.33
C THR A 326 -5.62 21.96 -11.98
N GLU A 327 -5.12 22.72 -11.00
CA GLU A 327 -5.64 22.93 -9.64
C GLU A 327 -5.42 21.81 -8.61
N ARG A 328 -5.72 20.53 -8.90
CA ARG A 328 -5.56 19.39 -7.96
C ARG A 328 -5.38 18.05 -8.69
N TRP A 329 -4.62 17.12 -8.10
CA TRP A 329 -4.52 15.74 -8.61
C TRP A 329 -5.82 14.95 -8.43
N ILE A 330 -5.99 13.84 -9.17
CA ILE A 330 -7.25 13.08 -9.28
C ILE A 330 -7.91 12.82 -7.93
N MET A 331 -7.21 12.25 -6.95
CA MET A 331 -7.85 11.94 -5.66
C MET A 331 -8.10 13.18 -4.81
N SER A 332 -7.29 14.22 -4.94
CA SER A 332 -7.52 15.50 -4.27
C SER A 332 -8.73 16.23 -4.88
N ALA A 333 -8.91 16.14 -6.20
CA ALA A 333 -10.06 16.65 -6.92
C ALA A 333 -11.34 15.89 -6.56
N LEU A 334 -11.31 14.54 -6.57
CA LEU A 334 -12.45 13.71 -6.19
C LEU A 334 -12.88 13.91 -4.74
N ARG A 335 -11.91 14.01 -3.80
CA ARG A 335 -12.23 14.31 -2.39
C ARG A 335 -12.82 15.70 -2.23
N HIS A 336 -12.28 16.69 -2.93
CA HIS A 336 -12.81 18.05 -2.88
C HIS A 336 -14.22 18.09 -3.43
N GLN A 337 -14.49 17.44 -4.56
CA GLN A 337 -15.84 17.36 -5.13
C GLN A 337 -16.82 16.70 -4.15
N SER A 338 -16.45 15.55 -3.57
CA SER A 338 -17.28 14.88 -2.55
C SER A 338 -17.51 15.76 -1.31
N GLN A 339 -16.51 16.55 -0.87
CA GLN A 339 -16.66 17.50 0.23
C GLN A 339 -17.52 18.70 -0.13
N VAL A 340 -17.37 19.26 -1.34
CA VAL A 340 -18.18 20.39 -1.83
C VAL A 340 -19.63 19.96 -1.96
N GLU A 341 -19.89 18.78 -2.53
CA GLU A 341 -21.22 18.16 -2.61
C GLU A 341 -21.80 17.92 -1.21
N SER A 342 -21.00 17.40 -0.26
CA SER A 342 -21.43 17.24 1.14
C SER A 342 -21.68 18.58 1.86
N SER A 343 -20.99 19.65 1.46
CA SER A 343 -21.12 20.99 2.04
C SER A 343 -22.31 21.76 1.45
N THR A 344 -22.65 21.50 0.19
CA THR A 344 -23.87 22.03 -0.45
C THR A 344 -25.12 21.29 0.02
N MET A 345 -24.99 20.03 0.44
CA MET A 345 -26.06 19.23 1.03
C MET A 345 -26.36 19.53 2.52
N LYS A 346 -25.73 20.57 3.11
CA LYS A 346 -25.91 20.96 4.53
C LYS A 346 -27.13 21.85 4.84
N ILE A 347 -28.09 21.99 3.92
CA ILE A 347 -29.38 22.66 4.23
C ILE A 347 -30.51 21.65 4.52
N PHE A 348 -30.35 20.36 4.22
CA PHE A 348 -31.31 19.33 4.65
C PHE A 348 -30.59 18.09 5.20
N GLN A 349 -30.84 17.85 6.49
CA GLN A 349 -30.55 16.68 7.32
C GLN A 349 -30.11 15.43 6.54
N ILE A 350 -28.83 15.04 6.68
CA ILE A 350 -28.30 13.79 6.12
C ILE A 350 -28.70 12.64 7.05
N ASP A 351 -29.62 11.81 6.59
CA ASP A 351 -29.93 10.48 7.14
C ASP A 351 -28.86 9.45 6.69
N PRO A 352 -28.56 8.38 7.45
CA PRO A 352 -27.35 7.57 7.30
C PRO A 352 -27.39 6.52 6.15
N VAL A 353 -28.20 6.74 5.11
CA VAL A 353 -28.36 5.81 3.98
C VAL A 353 -27.86 6.46 2.70
N SER A 354 -26.55 6.46 2.47
CA SER A 354 -26.00 6.81 1.16
C SER A 354 -24.71 6.05 0.86
N GLN A 355 -24.87 4.78 0.47
CA GLN A 355 -23.87 4.06 -0.32
C GLN A 355 -24.48 3.68 -1.66
N CYS A 356 -23.69 3.89 -2.72
CA CYS A 356 -23.93 3.53 -4.12
C CYS A 356 -24.84 4.45 -4.96
N ARG A 357 -24.23 5.41 -5.67
CA ARG A 357 -24.60 5.72 -7.07
C ARG A 357 -23.33 5.96 -7.91
N LEU A 358 -23.17 5.14 -8.96
CA LEU A 358 -22.16 5.29 -10.01
C LEU A 358 -22.49 6.51 -10.87
N TRP A 359 -21.50 7.32 -11.23
CA TRP A 359 -21.65 8.44 -12.18
C TRP A 359 -20.86 8.17 -13.47
N SER A 360 -21.55 8.19 -14.61
CA SER A 360 -20.93 8.32 -15.93
C SER A 360 -20.92 9.79 -16.33
N CYS A 361 -19.74 10.35 -16.62
CA CYS A 361 -19.61 11.72 -17.11
C CYS A 361 -19.80 11.73 -18.63
N ASN A 362 -20.98 12.16 -19.11
CA ASN A 362 -21.13 12.56 -20.50
C ASN A 362 -20.99 14.09 -20.60
N LYS A 363 -19.91 14.52 -21.25
CA LYS A 363 -19.70 15.91 -21.67
C LYS A 363 -20.75 16.25 -22.73
N THR A 364 -21.80 16.97 -22.34
CA THR A 364 -22.34 18.16 -23.03
C THR A 364 -23.77 18.43 -22.56
N SER A 365 -24.08 19.71 -22.41
CA SER A 365 -25.40 20.32 -22.23
C SER A 365 -25.98 20.39 -20.80
N LYS A 366 -26.16 21.66 -20.39
CA LYS A 366 -26.97 22.14 -19.27
C LYS A 366 -28.41 21.63 -19.41
N GLN A 367 -28.88 20.82 -18.48
CA GLN A 367 -30.23 20.85 -17.89
C GLN A 367 -30.44 19.60 -17.02
N VAL A 368 -30.67 19.81 -15.72
CA VAL A 368 -31.13 18.76 -14.80
C VAL A 368 -32.64 18.64 -15.00
N LYS A 369 -33.10 17.50 -15.53
CA LYS A 369 -34.49 17.06 -15.39
C LYS A 369 -34.52 15.80 -14.53
N LEU A 370 -35.27 15.87 -13.44
CA LEU A 370 -35.61 14.76 -12.56
C LEU A 370 -36.49 13.76 -13.30
N LEU A 371 -36.03 12.51 -13.38
CA LEU A 371 -36.83 11.28 -13.26
C LEU A 371 -36.00 10.25 -12.50
#